data_AF-A0A952HUP5-F1
#
_entry.id   AF-A0A952HUP5-F1
#
_cell.length_a   1.000
_cell.length_b   1.000
_cell.length_c   1.000
_cell.angle_alpha   90.00
_cell.angle_beta   90.00
_cell.angle_gamma   90.00
#
_symmetry.space_group_name_H-M   'P 1'
#
loop_
_entity.id
_entity.type
_entity.pdbx_description
1 polymer ?
#
loop_
_entity_poly.entity_id
_entity_poly.type
_entity_poly.pdbx_seq_one_letter_code
_entity_poly.pdbx_strand_id
1 'polypeptide(L)'
;MEVEFQPPPNPINVDLASLSKIDNYEMLEMLGMIKKFDDGRCKLSDNIVVLKDDDAPAFIGKPKVFPLSDLFTARYFTSEELRQALKEKAEDLKYLRVFLTYFTYQENGRLSQKQEYWHKFKAWRYDIDDIGYTLEQVLELINKLPLKPNIVKKSNKGWHLIYVFDRFIERGEIETYKKNKNEKAYIPYMVFEILTNLLPSYLKELEPKLDVKASNNVSLIATRFISERLPAYVINPEYSLETFFEAYSFLTKKKFEYESVYNDLEKDLSDNKRSPLPFMTYPRKTFTRQYLDVEY
;
A
#
# COMPACT_ATOMS: atom_id res chain seq x y z
N MET A 1 27.52 22.56 5.50
CA MET A 1 26.27 23.00 6.14
C MET A 1 25.55 21.73 6.54
N GLU A 2 25.65 21.33 7.80
CA GLU A 2 24.84 20.25 8.35
C GLU A 2 23.44 20.80 8.54
N VAL A 3 22.47 20.24 7.80
CA VAL A 3 21.06 20.56 8.00
C VAL A 3 20.63 19.78 9.24
N GLU A 4 20.45 20.50 10.34
CA GLU A 4 19.95 19.97 11.60
C GLU A 4 18.54 19.42 11.36
N PHE A 5 18.36 18.12 11.58
CA PHE A 5 17.06 17.46 11.46
C PHE A 5 16.14 18.01 12.56
N GLN A 6 15.22 18.90 12.19
CA GLN A 6 14.09 19.26 13.03
C GLN A 6 13.11 18.09 12.96
N PRO A 7 12.88 17.34 14.05
CA PRO A 7 11.84 16.32 14.04
C PRO A 7 10.49 16.99 13.69
N PRO A 8 9.62 16.31 12.94
CA PRO A 8 8.29 16.84 12.66
C PRO A 8 7.60 17.23 13.98
N PRO A 9 6.75 18.27 13.99
CA PRO A 9 6.05 18.72 15.18
C PRO A 9 5.44 17.51 15.88
N ASN A 10 5.73 17.36 17.19
CA ASN A 10 5.37 16.20 18.02
C ASN A 10 4.02 15.62 17.57
N PRO A 11 3.99 14.42 17.00
CA PRO A 11 2.77 13.93 16.40
C PRO A 11 1.78 13.67 17.53
N ILE A 12 0.68 14.43 17.54
CA ILE A 12 -0.42 14.31 18.51
C ILE A 12 -0.67 12.81 18.75
N ASN A 13 -0.62 12.39 20.01
CA ASN A 13 -0.92 11.01 20.37
C ASN A 13 -2.34 10.71 19.93
N VAL A 14 -2.51 9.63 19.17
CA VAL A 14 -3.82 9.18 18.73
C VAL A 14 -4.35 8.24 19.82
N ASP A 15 -5.51 8.59 20.35
CA ASP A 15 -6.25 7.77 21.30
C ASP A 15 -7.58 7.30 20.67
N LEU A 16 -8.26 6.38 21.36
CA LEU A 16 -9.54 5.84 20.89
C LEU A 16 -10.62 6.91 20.70
N ALA A 17 -10.60 7.99 21.50
CA ALA A 17 -11.60 9.05 21.46
C ALA A 17 -11.45 9.95 20.23
N SER A 18 -10.24 10.04 19.69
CA SER A 18 -9.93 10.80 18.48
C SER A 18 -10.28 10.07 17.16
N LEU A 19 -10.66 8.79 17.22
CA LEU A 19 -10.89 7.98 16.03
C LEU A 19 -12.24 8.26 15.38
N SER A 20 -12.20 8.56 14.08
CA SER A 20 -13.40 8.66 13.24
C SER A 20 -13.57 7.39 12.42
N LYS A 21 -14.69 6.67 12.61
CA LYS A 21 -15.07 5.54 11.75
C LYS A 21 -15.42 6.08 10.36
N ILE A 22 -15.00 5.36 9.33
CA ILE A 22 -15.33 5.68 7.93
C ILE A 22 -16.18 4.58 7.30
N ASP A 23 -16.92 4.93 6.26
CA ASP A 23 -17.67 3.97 5.44
C ASP A 23 -16.94 3.56 4.16
N ASN A 24 -17.57 2.68 3.37
CA ASN A 24 -16.99 2.20 2.12
C ASN A 24 -16.82 3.31 1.07
N TYR A 25 -17.69 4.31 1.04
CA TYR A 25 -17.56 5.42 0.10
C TYR A 25 -16.32 6.25 0.44
N GLU A 26 -16.19 6.64 1.71
CA GLU A 26 -15.07 7.43 2.23
C GLU A 26 -13.73 6.71 2.04
N MET A 27 -13.68 5.41 2.34
CA MET A 27 -12.49 4.60 2.11
C MET A 27 -12.11 4.59 0.63
N LEU A 28 -13.05 4.30 -0.28
CA LEU A 28 -12.76 4.26 -1.72
C LEU A 28 -12.35 5.63 -2.26
N GLU A 29 -12.94 6.71 -1.75
CA GLU A 29 -12.60 8.09 -2.11
C GLU A 29 -11.16 8.45 -1.72
N MET A 30 -10.78 8.21 -0.46
CA MET A 30 -9.43 8.44 0.03
C MET A 30 -8.39 7.63 -0.75
N LEU A 31 -8.70 6.36 -1.03
CA LEU A 31 -7.82 5.48 -1.83
C LEU A 31 -7.77 5.86 -3.33
N GLY A 32 -8.45 6.94 -3.74
CA GLY A 32 -8.44 7.47 -5.10
C GLY A 32 -9.33 6.72 -6.08
N MET A 33 -10.12 5.76 -5.62
CA MET A 33 -10.86 4.78 -6.44
C MET A 33 -12.15 5.33 -7.05
N ILE A 34 -12.56 6.52 -6.64
CA ILE A 34 -13.74 7.23 -7.15
C ILE A 34 -13.26 8.39 -8.01
N LYS A 35 -13.60 8.36 -9.31
CA LYS A 35 -13.38 9.49 -10.22
C LYS A 35 -14.56 10.44 -10.11
N LYS A 36 -14.30 11.69 -9.75
CA LYS A 36 -15.29 12.79 -9.75
C LYS A 36 -15.22 13.57 -11.07
N PHE A 37 -16.36 14.15 -11.46
CA PHE A 37 -16.52 15.00 -12.62
C PHE A 37 -17.01 16.39 -12.20
N ASP A 38 -16.73 17.40 -13.03
CA ASP A 38 -17.07 18.80 -12.72
C ASP A 38 -18.59 19.05 -12.62
N ASP A 39 -19.40 18.17 -13.21
CA ASP A 39 -20.87 18.21 -13.16
C ASP A 39 -21.45 17.57 -11.89
N GLY A 40 -20.61 17.25 -10.90
CA GLY A 40 -21.01 16.65 -9.62
C GLY A 40 -21.25 15.14 -9.68
N ARG A 41 -21.12 14.51 -10.85
CA ARG A 41 -21.18 13.05 -10.96
C ARG A 41 -19.87 12.42 -10.54
N CYS A 42 -19.92 11.13 -10.23
CA CYS A 42 -18.77 10.29 -9.96
C CYS A 42 -18.95 8.88 -10.53
N LYS A 43 -17.84 8.15 -10.59
CA LYS A 43 -17.84 6.71 -10.91
C LYS A 43 -16.71 5.97 -10.22
N LEU A 44 -16.90 4.67 -10.00
CA LEU A 44 -15.82 3.76 -9.62
C LEU A 44 -14.81 3.62 -10.76
N SER A 45 -13.54 3.48 -10.41
CA SER A 45 -12.45 3.27 -11.38
C SER A 45 -12.61 1.98 -12.17
N ASP A 46 -12.39 2.07 -13.48
CA ASP A 46 -12.36 0.91 -14.38
C ASP A 46 -11.01 0.16 -14.32
N ASN A 47 -9.98 0.77 -13.71
CA ASN A 47 -8.62 0.23 -13.67
C ASN A 47 -8.27 -0.44 -12.34
N ILE A 48 -9.22 -0.54 -11.41
CA ILE A 48 -9.03 -1.26 -10.15
C ILE A 48 -9.74 -2.60 -10.24
N VAL A 49 -9.10 -3.63 -9.70
CA VAL A 49 -9.70 -4.96 -9.60
C VAL A 49 -10.19 -5.26 -8.19
N VAL A 50 -11.21 -6.10 -8.12
CA VAL A 50 -11.67 -6.78 -6.92
C VAL A 50 -11.43 -8.28 -7.05
N LEU A 51 -11.01 -8.91 -5.95
CA LEU A 51 -10.86 -10.35 -5.79
C LEU A 51 -12.04 -10.88 -4.97
N LYS A 52 -12.78 -11.80 -5.57
CA LYS A 52 -13.93 -12.49 -4.99
C LYS A 52 -13.46 -13.65 -4.10
N ASP A 53 -14.08 -13.85 -2.94
CA ASP A 53 -13.94 -15.13 -2.22
C ASP A 53 -14.64 -16.27 -3.00
N ASP A 54 -14.27 -17.52 -2.71
CA ASP A 54 -14.82 -18.67 -3.45
C ASP A 54 -16.32 -18.85 -3.19
N ASP A 55 -16.76 -18.53 -1.97
CA ASP A 55 -18.12 -18.68 -1.46
C ASP A 55 -19.02 -17.45 -1.66
N ALA A 56 -18.60 -16.42 -2.42
CA ALA A 56 -19.37 -15.19 -2.60
C ALA A 56 -20.63 -15.38 -3.48
N PRO A 57 -21.85 -15.46 -2.90
CA PRO A 57 -23.03 -15.92 -3.63
C PRO A 57 -23.56 -14.86 -4.61
N ALA A 58 -23.47 -13.58 -4.26
CA ALA A 58 -23.92 -12.47 -5.09
C ALA A 58 -23.11 -12.27 -6.39
N PHE A 59 -22.01 -13.01 -6.54
CA PHE A 59 -21.04 -12.84 -7.62
C PHE A 59 -20.69 -14.16 -8.31
N ILE A 60 -21.55 -15.19 -8.25
CA ILE A 60 -21.32 -16.51 -8.87
C ILE A 60 -21.01 -16.40 -10.38
N GLY A 61 -21.67 -15.50 -11.10
CA GLY A 61 -21.43 -15.28 -12.53
C GLY A 61 -20.22 -14.41 -12.88
N LYS A 62 -19.52 -13.85 -11.88
CA LYS A 62 -18.32 -13.02 -12.09
C LYS A 62 -17.06 -13.89 -12.02
N PRO A 63 -16.02 -13.58 -12.81
CA PRO A 63 -14.71 -14.24 -12.65
C PRO A 63 -14.12 -13.95 -11.25
N LYS A 64 -13.15 -14.78 -10.84
CA LYS A 64 -12.47 -14.64 -9.53
C LYS A 64 -11.93 -13.23 -9.28
N VAL A 65 -11.41 -12.60 -10.35
CA VAL A 65 -10.95 -11.22 -10.37
C VAL A 65 -11.72 -10.47 -11.44
N PHE A 66 -12.32 -9.34 -11.08
CA PHE A 66 -13.11 -8.49 -12.00
C PHE A 66 -12.92 -7.00 -11.66
N PRO A 67 -13.27 -6.07 -12.56
CA PRO A 67 -13.15 -4.63 -12.30
C PRO A 67 -14.01 -4.16 -11.11
N LEU A 68 -13.54 -3.16 -10.37
CA LEU A 68 -14.32 -2.52 -9.30
C LEU A 68 -15.60 -1.85 -9.85
N SER A 69 -15.52 -1.25 -11.04
CA SER A 69 -16.66 -0.61 -11.68
C SER A 69 -17.78 -1.59 -12.06
N ASP A 70 -17.52 -2.90 -12.02
CA ASP A 70 -18.47 -3.96 -12.35
C ASP A 70 -19.31 -4.43 -11.13
N LEU A 71 -19.15 -3.80 -9.97
CA LEU A 71 -19.99 -4.03 -8.78
C LEU A 71 -21.46 -3.66 -9.01
N PHE A 72 -21.71 -2.68 -9.88
CA PHE A 72 -23.01 -2.13 -10.17
C PHE A 72 -23.26 -2.10 -11.68
N THR A 73 -24.52 -2.19 -12.09
CA THR A 73 -24.92 -2.02 -13.50
C THR A 73 -24.79 -0.56 -13.92
N ALA A 74 -25.13 0.38 -13.02
CA ALA A 74 -24.95 1.80 -13.24
C ALA A 74 -23.45 2.15 -13.22
N ARG A 75 -23.03 2.98 -14.19
CA ARG A 75 -21.64 3.44 -14.33
C ARG A 75 -21.38 4.83 -13.76
N TYR A 76 -22.42 5.64 -13.60
CA TYR A 76 -22.33 7.01 -13.12
C TYR A 76 -23.35 7.22 -12.02
N PHE A 77 -22.96 7.99 -11.01
CA PHE A 77 -23.72 8.26 -9.80
C PHE A 77 -23.49 9.72 -9.40
N THR A 78 -24.35 10.28 -8.55
CA THR A 78 -23.94 11.32 -7.61
C THR A 78 -23.17 10.70 -6.43
N SER A 79 -22.46 11.52 -5.65
CA SER A 79 -21.77 11.03 -4.45
C SER A 79 -22.72 10.31 -3.47
N GLU A 80 -23.92 10.84 -3.29
CA GLU A 80 -24.93 10.26 -2.38
C GLU A 80 -25.49 8.94 -2.94
N GLU A 81 -25.79 8.89 -4.24
CA GLU A 81 -26.24 7.66 -4.89
C GLU A 81 -25.20 6.54 -4.79
N LEU A 82 -23.91 6.84 -4.99
CA LEU A 82 -22.85 5.85 -4.86
C LEU A 82 -22.68 5.39 -3.40
N ARG A 83 -22.73 6.32 -2.44
CA ARG A 83 -22.66 5.99 -1.01
C ARG A 83 -23.81 5.09 -0.60
N GLN A 84 -25.03 5.39 -1.03
CA GLN A 84 -26.21 4.58 -0.77
C GLN A 84 -26.12 3.20 -1.45
N ALA A 85 -25.70 3.13 -2.71
CA ALA A 85 -25.52 1.85 -3.41
C ALA A 85 -24.47 0.94 -2.74
N LEU A 86 -23.38 1.52 -2.24
CA LEU A 86 -22.37 0.78 -1.46
C LEU A 86 -22.92 0.28 -0.13
N LYS A 87 -23.76 1.08 0.54
CA LYS A 87 -24.41 0.70 1.80
C LYS A 87 -25.41 -0.43 1.60
N GLU A 88 -26.24 -0.36 0.57
CA GLU A 88 -27.21 -1.41 0.24
C GLU A 88 -26.55 -2.75 -0.11
N LYS A 89 -25.36 -2.72 -0.72
CA LYS A 89 -24.56 -3.91 -1.05
C LYS A 89 -23.61 -4.37 0.05
N ALA A 90 -23.61 -3.77 1.24
CA ALA A 90 -22.59 -4.05 2.26
C ALA A 90 -22.42 -5.55 2.59
N GLU A 91 -23.53 -6.30 2.65
CA GLU A 91 -23.50 -7.75 2.92
C GLU A 91 -22.86 -8.58 1.81
N ASP A 92 -22.95 -8.14 0.57
CA ASP A 92 -22.29 -8.79 -0.57
C ASP A 92 -20.80 -8.42 -0.62
N LEU A 93 -20.50 -7.15 -0.36
CA LEU A 93 -19.15 -6.59 -0.45
C LEU A 93 -18.17 -7.20 0.57
N LYS A 94 -18.67 -7.74 1.68
CA LYS A 94 -17.81 -8.39 2.70
C LYS A 94 -16.98 -9.55 2.15
N TYR A 95 -17.42 -10.19 1.07
CA TYR A 95 -16.74 -11.30 0.37
C TYR A 95 -15.71 -10.84 -0.65
N LEU A 96 -15.48 -9.52 -0.79
CA LEU A 96 -14.58 -8.96 -1.77
C LEU A 96 -13.36 -8.33 -1.11
N ARG A 97 -12.22 -8.45 -1.78
CA ARG A 97 -11.02 -7.65 -1.52
C ARG A 97 -10.82 -6.70 -2.70
N VAL A 98 -10.59 -5.41 -2.43
CA VAL A 98 -10.25 -4.41 -3.43
C VAL A 98 -8.75 -4.16 -3.41
N PHE A 99 -8.10 -4.17 -4.58
CA PHE A 99 -6.68 -3.84 -4.69
C PHE A 99 -6.48 -2.32 -4.63
N LEU A 100 -5.42 -1.88 -3.96
CA LEU A 100 -5.07 -0.45 -3.82
C LEU A 100 -4.31 0.09 -5.04
N THR A 101 -4.01 -0.79 -5.99
CA THR A 101 -3.23 -0.54 -7.20
C THR A 101 -4.14 -0.44 -8.42
N TYR A 102 -3.82 0.50 -9.31
CA TYR A 102 -4.40 0.61 -10.64
C TYR A 102 -3.63 -0.29 -11.60
N PHE A 103 -4.36 -1.03 -12.42
CA PHE A 103 -3.82 -1.92 -13.42
C PHE A 103 -4.18 -1.46 -14.84
N THR A 104 -3.33 -1.84 -15.78
CA THR A 104 -3.57 -1.65 -17.21
C THR A 104 -4.38 -2.81 -17.77
N TYR A 105 -5.23 -2.51 -18.75
CA TYR A 105 -5.89 -3.54 -19.54
C TYR A 105 -4.86 -4.24 -20.43
N GLN A 106 -4.94 -5.56 -20.48
CA GLN A 106 -4.16 -6.37 -21.41
C GLN A 106 -4.70 -6.23 -22.84
N GLU A 107 -3.91 -6.65 -23.83
CA GLU A 107 -4.29 -6.64 -25.26
C GLU A 107 -5.62 -7.37 -25.53
N ASN A 108 -5.93 -8.40 -24.74
CA ASN A 108 -7.20 -9.13 -24.82
C ASN A 108 -8.39 -8.44 -24.11
N GLY A 109 -8.22 -7.19 -23.67
CA GLY A 109 -9.24 -6.43 -22.96
C GLY A 109 -9.48 -6.85 -21.51
N ARG A 110 -8.67 -7.75 -20.93
CA ARG A 110 -8.82 -8.20 -19.54
C ARG A 110 -7.97 -7.36 -18.58
N LEU A 111 -8.59 -6.97 -17.47
CA LEU A 111 -7.88 -6.39 -16.33
C LEU A 111 -7.38 -7.52 -15.41
N SER A 112 -6.12 -7.45 -14.98
CA SER A 112 -5.55 -8.41 -14.02
C SER A 112 -4.59 -7.74 -13.05
N GLN A 113 -4.41 -8.35 -11.88
CA GLN A 113 -3.58 -7.87 -10.79
C GLN A 113 -2.09 -8.22 -10.91
N LYS A 114 -1.62 -8.68 -12.08
CA LYS A 114 -0.22 -9.12 -12.21
C LYS A 114 0.76 -7.96 -12.13
N GLN A 115 1.98 -8.26 -11.69
CA GLN A 115 3.02 -7.26 -11.40
C GLN A 115 3.46 -6.52 -12.65
N GLU A 116 3.46 -7.14 -13.81
CA GLU A 116 3.79 -6.47 -15.07
C GLU A 116 2.72 -5.46 -15.53
N TYR A 117 1.54 -5.45 -14.92
CA TYR A 117 0.42 -4.59 -15.34
C TYR A 117 0.07 -3.47 -14.37
N TRP A 118 0.72 -3.37 -13.21
CA TRP A 118 0.48 -2.22 -12.33
C TRP A 118 0.89 -0.93 -13.04
N HIS A 119 0.07 0.10 -12.84
CA HIS A 119 0.18 1.40 -13.49
C HIS A 119 0.54 2.49 -12.48
N LYS A 120 -0.24 2.56 -11.39
CA LYS A 120 -0.07 3.57 -10.33
C LYS A 120 -0.81 3.17 -9.06
N PHE A 121 -0.50 3.82 -7.95
CA PHE A 121 -1.23 3.66 -6.70
C PHE A 121 -1.26 5.00 -5.94
N LYS A 122 -2.30 5.19 -5.12
CA LYS A 122 -2.46 6.35 -4.22
C LYS A 122 -2.27 5.96 -2.75
N ALA A 123 -2.29 4.66 -2.46
CA ALA A 123 -2.21 4.16 -1.10
C ALA A 123 -1.39 2.87 -1.01
N TRP A 124 -0.77 2.66 0.15
CA TRP A 124 0.01 1.48 0.46
C TRP A 124 -0.40 0.91 1.82
N ARG A 125 -0.25 -0.41 2.00
CA ARG A 125 -0.75 -1.13 3.17
C ARG A 125 0.34 -2.00 3.77
N TYR A 126 0.38 -2.03 5.10
CA TYR A 126 1.13 -2.99 5.90
C TYR A 126 0.19 -3.84 6.75
N ASP A 127 0.52 -5.12 6.90
CA ASP A 127 -0.34 -6.11 7.56
C ASP A 127 0.26 -6.53 8.90
N ILE A 128 -0.55 -6.46 9.96
CA ILE A 128 -0.30 -7.10 11.25
C ILE A 128 -1.13 -8.38 11.27
N ASP A 129 -0.48 -9.54 11.12
CA ASP A 129 -1.13 -10.84 10.94
C ASP A 129 -1.33 -11.55 12.30
N ASP A 130 -2.14 -10.93 13.15
CA ASP A 130 -2.62 -11.51 14.41
C ASP A 130 -4.09 -11.15 14.65
N ILE A 131 -4.94 -12.19 14.68
CA ILE A 131 -6.39 -12.07 14.87
C ILE A 131 -6.72 -11.46 16.24
N GLY A 132 -5.91 -11.75 17.26
CA GLY A 132 -6.07 -11.26 18.63
C GLY A 132 -5.51 -9.86 18.88
N TYR A 133 -4.84 -9.26 17.89
CA TYR A 133 -4.28 -7.92 18.02
C TYR A 133 -5.40 -6.88 18.19
N THR A 134 -5.36 -6.08 19.25
CA THR A 134 -6.45 -5.15 19.59
C THR A 134 -6.25 -3.79 18.93
N LEU A 135 -7.31 -2.97 18.90
CA LEU A 135 -7.22 -1.61 18.38
C LEU A 135 -6.25 -0.76 19.23
N GLU A 136 -6.27 -0.93 20.55
CA GLU A 136 -5.38 -0.22 21.48
C GLU A 136 -3.91 -0.53 21.19
N GLN A 137 -3.58 -1.79 20.89
CA GLN A 137 -2.23 -2.19 20.50
C GLN A 137 -1.83 -1.56 19.16
N VAL A 138 -2.76 -1.47 18.20
CA VAL A 138 -2.52 -0.72 16.95
C VAL A 138 -2.22 0.74 17.24
N LEU A 139 -2.99 1.39 18.13
CA LEU A 139 -2.77 2.77 18.51
C LEU A 139 -1.40 2.97 19.19
N GLU A 140 -1.02 2.08 20.09
CA GLU A 140 0.30 2.10 20.73
C GLU A 140 1.43 1.98 19.70
N LEU A 141 1.29 1.08 18.72
CA LEU A 141 2.26 0.91 17.64
C LEU A 141 2.37 2.17 16.78
N ILE A 142 1.25 2.71 16.28
CA ILE A 142 1.30 3.87 15.38
C ILE A 142 1.82 5.12 16.09
N ASN A 143 1.62 5.24 17.40
CA ASN A 143 2.18 6.34 18.19
C ASN A 143 3.71 6.29 18.28
N LYS A 144 4.35 5.14 17.99
CA LYS A 144 5.82 5.00 17.88
C LYS A 144 6.37 5.40 16.51
N LEU A 145 5.51 5.62 15.51
CA LEU A 145 5.93 5.88 14.14
C LEU A 145 6.25 7.37 13.92
N PRO A 146 7.31 7.69 13.14
CA PRO A 146 7.63 9.06 12.73
C PRO A 146 6.48 9.75 12.02
N LEU A 147 5.73 8.99 11.22
CA LEU A 147 4.50 9.41 10.58
C LEU A 147 3.44 8.33 10.78
N LYS A 148 2.28 8.72 11.28
CA LYS A 148 1.17 7.78 11.53
C LYS A 148 0.49 7.40 10.20
N PRO A 149 -0.04 6.19 10.03
CA PRO A 149 -0.86 5.86 8.86
C PRO A 149 -2.10 6.75 8.82
N ASN A 150 -2.68 6.91 7.64
CA ASN A 150 -3.90 7.71 7.43
C ASN A 150 -5.13 6.92 7.83
N ILE A 151 -5.12 5.60 7.60
CA ILE A 151 -6.22 4.69 7.94
C ILE A 151 -5.67 3.49 8.69
N VAL A 152 -6.38 3.07 9.75
CA VAL A 152 -6.22 1.74 10.36
C VAL A 152 -7.49 0.93 10.11
N LYS A 153 -7.33 -0.29 9.61
CA LYS A 153 -8.47 -1.11 9.20
C LYS A 153 -8.38 -2.54 9.68
N LYS A 154 -9.44 -3.04 10.30
CA LYS A 154 -9.53 -4.44 10.70
C LYS A 154 -9.63 -5.35 9.48
N SER A 155 -8.95 -6.49 9.56
CA SER A 155 -9.01 -7.59 8.60
C SER A 155 -9.38 -8.90 9.31
N ASN A 156 -9.70 -9.94 8.53
CA ASN A 156 -9.93 -11.27 9.07
C ASN A 156 -8.68 -11.89 9.71
N LYS A 157 -7.48 -11.39 9.37
CA LYS A 157 -6.21 -11.90 9.86
C LYS A 157 -5.56 -11.01 10.94
N GLY A 158 -6.04 -9.79 11.10
CA GLY A 158 -5.51 -8.84 12.06
C GLY A 158 -5.84 -7.41 11.66
N TRP A 159 -4.84 -6.57 11.41
CA TRP A 159 -5.02 -5.15 11.10
C TRP A 159 -4.17 -4.70 9.91
N HIS A 160 -4.67 -3.71 9.20
CA HIS A 160 -4.01 -3.04 8.11
C HIS A 160 -3.66 -1.61 8.54
N LEU A 161 -2.38 -1.23 8.38
CA LEU A 161 -1.92 0.15 8.46
C LEU A 161 -1.82 0.69 7.04
N ILE A 162 -2.59 1.72 6.70
CA ILE A 162 -2.68 2.23 5.32
C ILE A 162 -2.21 3.67 5.26
N TYR A 163 -1.20 3.91 4.43
CA TYR A 163 -0.74 5.24 4.04
C TYR A 163 -1.43 5.67 2.76
N VAL A 164 -1.89 6.92 2.70
CA VAL A 164 -2.62 7.51 1.58
C VAL A 164 -1.95 8.82 1.19
N PHE A 165 -1.71 8.99 -0.10
CA PHE A 165 -0.99 10.13 -0.67
C PHE A 165 -1.93 11.06 -1.41
N ASP A 166 -1.65 12.36 -1.43
CA ASP A 166 -2.45 13.37 -2.14
C ASP A 166 -2.40 13.23 -3.68
N ARG A 167 -1.40 12.53 -4.20
CA ARG A 167 -1.24 12.19 -5.61
C ARG A 167 -0.87 10.73 -5.83
N PHE A 168 -1.06 10.28 -7.06
CA PHE A 168 -0.63 8.95 -7.47
C PHE A 168 0.89 8.88 -7.62
N ILE A 169 1.47 7.75 -7.20
CA ILE A 169 2.81 7.32 -7.59
C ILE A 169 2.66 6.45 -8.83
N GLU A 170 3.24 6.87 -9.94
CA GLU A 170 3.11 6.18 -11.22
C GLU A 170 4.34 5.32 -11.53
N ARG A 171 4.11 4.14 -12.11
CA ARG A 171 5.18 3.24 -12.53
C ARG A 171 6.18 3.92 -13.48
N GLY A 172 5.67 4.77 -14.36
CA GLY A 172 6.50 5.52 -15.30
C GLY A 172 7.52 6.43 -14.60
N GLU A 173 7.17 7.03 -13.45
CA GLU A 173 8.11 7.84 -12.66
C GLU A 173 9.23 6.95 -12.10
N ILE A 174 8.87 5.81 -11.52
CA ILE A 174 9.82 4.84 -10.95
C ILE A 174 10.80 4.33 -12.02
N GLU A 175 10.29 3.92 -13.17
CA GLU A 175 11.09 3.41 -14.28
C GLU A 175 11.99 4.50 -14.89
N THR A 176 11.48 5.73 -14.98
CA THR A 176 12.26 6.88 -15.46
C THR A 176 13.44 7.11 -14.54
N TYR A 177 13.22 7.26 -13.22
CA TYR A 177 14.32 7.45 -12.28
C TYR A 177 15.35 6.31 -12.32
N LYS A 178 14.90 5.06 -12.41
CA LYS A 178 15.80 3.89 -12.54
C LYS A 178 16.69 3.97 -13.78
N LYS A 179 16.16 4.45 -14.92
CA LYS A 179 16.91 4.55 -16.19
C LYS A 179 17.86 5.74 -16.27
N ASN A 180 17.43 6.92 -15.85
CA ASN A 180 18.15 8.17 -16.14
C ASN A 180 18.33 9.11 -14.95
N LYS A 181 17.96 8.70 -13.73
CA LYS A 181 18.06 9.52 -12.51
C LYS A 181 17.39 10.89 -12.63
N ASN A 182 16.30 10.99 -13.39
CA ASN A 182 15.55 12.23 -13.54
C ASN A 182 15.09 12.77 -12.18
N GLU A 183 15.54 13.99 -11.84
CA GLU A 183 15.27 14.63 -10.55
C GLU A 183 13.77 14.78 -10.25
N LYS A 184 12.92 15.01 -11.26
CA LYS A 184 11.46 15.11 -11.07
C LYS A 184 10.85 13.79 -10.59
N ALA A 185 11.49 12.66 -10.91
CA ALA A 185 11.05 11.34 -10.49
C ALA A 185 11.73 10.85 -9.20
N TYR A 186 12.61 11.65 -8.60
CA TYR A 186 13.34 11.29 -7.39
C TYR A 186 12.42 11.01 -6.20
N ILE A 187 11.53 11.95 -5.85
CA ILE A 187 10.65 11.81 -4.69
C ILE A 187 9.69 10.61 -4.84
N PRO A 188 8.95 10.44 -5.97
CA PRO A 188 8.15 9.23 -6.20
C PRO A 188 8.95 7.93 -6.04
N TYR A 189 10.16 7.90 -6.59
CA TYR A 189 11.04 6.75 -6.48
C TYR A 189 11.45 6.47 -5.04
N MET A 190 11.87 7.49 -4.28
CA MET A 190 12.31 7.30 -2.91
C MET A 190 11.17 6.89 -1.99
N VAL A 191 9.97 7.45 -2.18
CA VAL A 191 8.78 7.01 -1.45
C VAL A 191 8.45 5.56 -1.79
N PHE A 192 8.49 5.17 -3.07
CA PHE A 192 8.30 3.77 -3.47
C PHE A 192 9.32 2.84 -2.81
N GLU A 193 10.60 3.17 -2.83
CA GLU A 193 11.66 2.36 -2.20
C GLU A 193 11.48 2.24 -0.69
N ILE A 194 11.10 3.34 -0.01
CA ILE A 194 10.77 3.30 1.41
C ILE A 194 9.59 2.35 1.64
N LEU A 195 8.52 2.49 0.86
CA LEU A 195 7.30 1.71 1.02
C LEU A 195 7.53 0.21 0.85
N THR A 196 8.29 -0.19 -0.17
CA THR A 196 8.44 -1.60 -0.54
C THR A 196 9.60 -2.30 0.15
N ASN A 197 10.68 -1.58 0.48
CA ASN A 197 11.94 -2.22 0.91
C ASN A 197 12.35 -1.86 2.34
N LEU A 198 12.16 -0.60 2.77
CA LEU A 198 12.75 -0.12 4.03
C LEU A 198 11.75 -0.11 5.19
N LEU A 199 10.55 0.43 4.95
CA LEU A 199 9.51 0.54 5.96
C LEU A 199 8.99 -0.82 6.44
N PRO A 200 8.83 -1.87 5.59
CA PRO A 200 8.45 -3.20 6.10
C PRO A 200 9.41 -3.74 7.17
N SER A 201 10.73 -3.61 6.96
CA SER A 201 11.73 -4.08 7.92
C SER A 201 11.71 -3.24 9.20
N TYR A 202 11.60 -1.92 9.08
CA TYR A 202 11.47 -1.04 10.24
C TYR A 202 10.23 -1.36 11.08
N LEU A 203 9.09 -1.57 10.43
CA LEU A 203 7.86 -1.97 11.12
C LEU A 203 7.98 -3.35 11.76
N LYS A 204 8.71 -4.29 11.15
CA LYS A 204 8.96 -5.63 11.71
C LYS A 204 9.81 -5.59 12.98
N GLU A 205 10.77 -4.66 13.05
CA GLU A 205 11.55 -4.42 14.28
C GLU A 205 10.67 -3.86 15.41
N LEU A 206 9.69 -3.01 15.09
CA LEU A 206 8.77 -2.43 16.08
C LEU A 206 7.65 -3.40 16.49
N GLU A 207 7.18 -4.22 15.56
CA GLU A 207 6.10 -5.19 15.75
C GLU A 207 6.45 -6.52 15.05
N PRO A 208 6.94 -7.53 15.80
CA PRO A 208 7.32 -8.83 15.25
C PRO A 208 6.19 -9.58 14.54
N LYS A 209 4.92 -9.23 14.75
CA LYS A 209 3.77 -9.85 14.07
C LYS A 209 3.48 -9.27 12.67
N LEU A 210 4.27 -8.31 12.22
CA LEU A 210 4.10 -7.73 10.88
C LEU A 210 4.37 -8.78 9.77
N ASP A 211 3.50 -8.85 8.77
CA ASP A 211 3.73 -9.60 7.54
C ASP A 211 4.46 -8.72 6.49
N VAL A 212 5.74 -9.03 6.28
CA VAL A 212 6.59 -8.34 5.31
C VAL A 212 6.29 -8.78 3.87
N LYS A 213 5.82 -10.02 3.66
CA LYS A 213 5.65 -10.60 2.31
C LYS A 213 4.50 -9.93 1.56
N ALA A 214 3.35 -9.73 2.20
CA ALA A 214 2.25 -9.01 1.55
C ALA A 214 2.57 -7.53 1.34
N SER A 215 3.40 -6.95 2.21
CA SER A 215 3.68 -5.51 2.28
C SER A 215 4.72 -5.00 1.27
N ASN A 216 5.46 -5.89 0.60
CA ASN A 216 6.52 -5.52 -0.35
C ASN A 216 6.12 -5.67 -1.83
N ASN A 217 4.93 -6.21 -2.11
CA ASN A 217 4.51 -6.54 -3.47
C ASN A 217 3.24 -5.78 -3.86
N VAL A 218 3.40 -4.84 -4.80
CA VAL A 218 2.34 -3.97 -5.35
C VAL A 218 1.12 -4.74 -5.88
N SER A 219 1.31 -5.98 -6.33
CA SER A 219 0.25 -6.87 -6.84
C SER A 219 -0.52 -7.62 -5.77
N LEU A 220 -0.09 -7.54 -4.51
CA LEU A 220 -0.72 -8.22 -3.37
C LEU A 220 -1.37 -7.23 -2.40
N ILE A 221 -1.25 -5.92 -2.65
CA ILE A 221 -1.83 -4.88 -1.81
C ILE A 221 -3.33 -4.78 -2.05
N ALA A 222 -4.12 -5.47 -1.22
CA ALA A 222 -5.58 -5.44 -1.26
C ALA A 222 -6.18 -5.40 0.14
N THR A 223 -7.35 -4.78 0.28
CA THR A 223 -8.08 -4.75 1.55
C THR A 223 -9.54 -5.18 1.35
N ARG A 224 -10.18 -5.73 2.38
CA ARG A 224 -11.62 -6.02 2.32
C ARG A 224 -12.43 -4.72 2.38
N PHE A 225 -13.67 -4.76 1.90
CA PHE A 225 -14.65 -3.73 2.20
C PHE A 225 -14.92 -3.66 3.73
N ILE A 226 -15.43 -2.53 4.18
CA ILE A 226 -15.81 -2.26 5.56
C ILE A 226 -17.13 -2.94 5.86
N SER A 227 -17.18 -3.56 7.03
CA SER A 227 -18.39 -4.11 7.66
C SER A 227 -18.31 -3.91 9.16
N GLU A 228 -19.38 -4.22 9.90
CA GLU A 228 -19.40 -4.10 11.36
C GLU A 228 -18.25 -4.88 12.04
N ARG A 229 -17.90 -6.05 11.48
CA ARG A 229 -16.81 -6.90 11.99
C ARG A 229 -15.43 -6.45 11.52
N LEU A 230 -15.36 -5.69 10.42
CA LEU A 230 -14.12 -5.23 9.79
C LEU A 230 -14.11 -3.69 9.67
N PRO A 231 -14.17 -2.97 10.79
CA PRO A 231 -14.21 -1.51 10.77
C PRO A 231 -12.93 -0.90 10.22
N ALA A 232 -13.02 0.33 9.75
CA ALA A 232 -11.89 1.18 9.42
C ALA A 232 -12.04 2.53 10.11
N TYR A 233 -10.90 3.13 10.46
CA TYR A 233 -10.82 4.41 11.15
C TYR A 233 -9.84 5.30 10.41
N VAL A 234 -10.24 6.55 10.17
CA VAL A 234 -9.33 7.59 9.68
C VAL A 234 -8.60 8.22 10.87
N ILE A 235 -7.31 8.40 10.71
CA ILE A 235 -6.40 8.99 11.69
C ILE A 235 -5.94 10.38 11.23
N ASN A 236 -5.58 10.50 9.95
CA ASN A 236 -5.00 11.71 9.37
C ASN A 236 -5.49 11.94 7.94
N PRO A 237 -5.51 13.20 7.45
CA PRO A 237 -5.71 13.49 6.03
C PRO A 237 -4.56 12.94 5.19
N GLU A 238 -4.74 12.89 3.86
CA GLU A 238 -3.73 12.42 2.89
C GLU A 238 -2.41 13.19 3.02
N TYR A 239 -1.28 12.51 2.80
CA TYR A 239 0.05 13.12 2.87
C TYR A 239 0.58 13.49 1.48
N SER A 240 1.36 14.56 1.40
CA SER A 240 2.25 14.73 0.25
C SER A 240 3.35 13.69 0.27
N LEU A 241 3.92 13.41 -0.90
CA LEU A 241 5.06 12.49 -1.00
C LEU A 241 6.29 13.03 -0.25
N GLU A 242 6.44 14.36 -0.22
CA GLU A 242 7.51 15.07 0.47
C GLU A 242 7.41 14.88 1.98
N THR A 243 6.23 15.08 2.58
CA THR A 243 6.01 14.85 4.02
C THR A 243 6.31 13.41 4.41
N PHE A 244 5.87 12.44 3.60
CA PHE A 244 6.19 11.04 3.84
C PHE A 244 7.69 10.75 3.72
N PHE A 245 8.34 11.26 2.68
CA PHE A 245 9.77 11.09 2.47
C PHE A 245 10.57 11.70 3.61
N GLU A 246 10.28 12.93 4.03
CA GLU A 246 10.98 13.60 5.13
C GLU A 246 10.92 12.79 6.43
N ALA A 247 9.72 12.34 6.80
CA ALA A 247 9.51 11.56 8.02
C ALA A 247 10.27 10.22 8.04
N TYR A 248 10.48 9.61 6.88
CA TYR A 248 11.12 8.29 6.76
C TYR A 248 12.50 8.30 6.08
N SER A 249 13.02 9.47 5.71
CA SER A 249 14.29 9.61 4.98
C SER A 249 15.47 9.01 5.73
N PHE A 250 15.43 8.98 7.06
CA PHE A 250 16.46 8.35 7.91
C PHE A 250 16.61 6.85 7.63
N LEU A 251 15.56 6.16 7.15
CA LEU A 251 15.62 4.73 6.82
C LEU A 251 16.59 4.45 5.66
N THR A 252 16.82 5.42 4.77
CA THR A 252 17.76 5.29 3.65
C THR A 252 19.22 5.15 4.09
N LYS A 253 19.52 5.55 5.33
CA LYS A 253 20.85 5.45 5.95
C LYS A 253 20.97 4.25 6.90
N LYS A 254 19.85 3.60 7.24
CA LYS A 254 19.80 2.49 8.19
C LYS A 254 20.24 1.19 7.50
N LYS A 255 21.07 0.40 8.19
CA LYS A 255 21.37 -0.97 7.78
C LYS A 255 20.37 -1.89 8.47
N PHE A 256 19.65 -2.68 7.68
CA PHE A 256 18.77 -3.74 8.17
C PHE A 256 19.49 -5.08 8.04
N GLU A 257 19.45 -5.91 9.08
CA GLU A 257 19.86 -7.30 8.99
C GLU A 257 18.74 -8.09 8.31
N TYR A 258 18.93 -8.41 7.02
CA TYR A 258 17.95 -9.20 6.28
C TYR A 258 18.20 -10.68 6.55
N GLU A 259 17.28 -11.37 7.23
CA GLU A 259 17.09 -12.80 6.98
C GLU A 259 16.65 -12.92 5.51
N SER A 260 17.39 -13.67 4.70
CA SER A 260 17.18 -13.74 3.26
C SER A 260 15.83 -14.39 2.91
N VAL A 261 14.75 -13.60 2.88
CA VAL A 261 13.42 -14.05 2.40
C VAL A 261 13.44 -14.35 0.89
N TYR A 262 14.51 -13.95 0.18
CA TYR A 262 14.69 -14.19 -1.26
C TYR A 262 14.95 -15.66 -1.65
N ASN A 263 15.37 -16.53 -0.72
CA ASN A 263 15.66 -17.93 -1.07
C ASN A 263 14.40 -18.78 -1.31
N ASP A 264 13.23 -18.37 -0.80
CA ASP A 264 11.99 -19.12 -1.02
C ASP A 264 11.29 -18.76 -2.34
N LEU A 265 11.50 -17.55 -2.86
CA LEU A 265 10.90 -17.11 -4.14
C LEU A 265 11.58 -17.75 -5.37
N GLU A 266 12.88 -18.04 -5.31
CA GLU A 266 13.56 -18.78 -6.40
C GLU A 266 13.13 -20.25 -6.45
N LYS A 267 12.78 -20.83 -5.29
CA LYS A 267 12.39 -22.24 -5.22
C LYS A 267 11.04 -22.48 -5.91
N ASP A 268 10.06 -21.61 -5.68
CA ASP A 268 8.74 -21.70 -6.32
C ASP A 268 8.73 -21.31 -7.82
N LEU A 269 9.74 -20.55 -8.28
CA LEU A 269 9.90 -20.20 -9.71
C LEU A 269 10.72 -21.23 -10.49
N SER A 270 11.54 -22.05 -9.83
CA SER A 270 12.35 -23.09 -10.49
C SER A 270 11.53 -24.29 -11.00
N ASP A 271 10.31 -24.48 -10.51
CA ASP A 271 9.40 -25.57 -10.95
C ASP A 271 8.58 -25.22 -12.20
N ASN A 272 8.68 -23.99 -12.73
CA ASN A 272 8.07 -23.62 -14.01
C ASN A 272 9.13 -23.14 -15.01
N LYS A 273 9.65 -24.08 -15.81
CA LYS A 273 10.62 -23.85 -16.88
C LYS A 273 10.19 -22.74 -17.85
N ARG A 274 10.75 -21.53 -17.68
CA ARG A 274 11.11 -20.57 -18.76
C ARG A 274 12.26 -19.66 -18.26
N SER A 275 13.44 -19.80 -18.85
CA SER A 275 14.57 -18.87 -18.71
C SER A 275 14.42 -17.67 -19.66
N PRO A 276 15.25 -16.61 -19.61
CA PRO A 276 15.82 -15.87 -18.46
C PRO A 276 15.82 -14.31 -18.69
N LEU A 277 16.22 -13.53 -17.69
CA LEU A 277 17.08 -12.34 -17.91
C LEU A 277 18.12 -12.22 -16.78
N PRO A 278 19.34 -11.74 -17.06
CA PRO A 278 20.44 -11.71 -16.09
C PRO A 278 20.26 -10.53 -15.13
N PHE A 279 20.17 -10.83 -13.83
CA PHE A 279 20.29 -9.80 -12.81
C PHE A 279 21.75 -9.35 -12.71
N MET A 280 21.95 -8.05 -12.90
CA MET A 280 23.23 -7.38 -12.66
C MET A 280 23.51 -7.44 -11.15
N THR A 281 24.44 -8.28 -10.75
CA THR A 281 25.02 -8.28 -9.41
C THR A 281 25.75 -6.94 -9.22
N TYR A 282 25.28 -6.12 -8.28
CA TYR A 282 26.06 -4.95 -7.86
C TYR A 282 27.35 -5.45 -7.17
N PRO A 283 28.53 -4.93 -7.54
CA PRO A 283 29.76 -5.32 -6.87
C PRO A 283 29.72 -4.86 -5.41
N ARG A 284 29.90 -5.81 -4.48
CA ARG A 284 30.27 -5.52 -3.09
C ARG A 284 31.58 -4.73 -3.12
N LYS A 285 31.52 -3.40 -2.98
CA LYS A 285 32.70 -2.64 -2.56
C LYS A 285 32.94 -2.94 -1.09
N THR A 286 33.88 -3.83 -0.84
CA THR A 286 34.60 -3.93 0.43
C THR A 286 35.28 -2.58 0.68
N PHE A 287 34.77 -1.83 1.65
CA PHE A 287 35.53 -0.74 2.25
C PHE A 287 36.54 -1.38 3.21
N THR A 288 37.76 -1.61 2.73
CA THR A 288 38.89 -1.93 3.59
C THR A 288 39.30 -0.65 4.31
N ARG A 289 39.14 -0.65 5.64
CA ARG A 289 39.58 0.43 6.53
C ARG A 289 41.11 0.36 6.60
N GLN A 290 41.82 1.23 5.89
CA GLN A 290 43.24 1.46 6.17
C GLN A 290 43.31 2.31 7.44
N TYR A 291 43.85 1.70 8.50
CA TYR A 291 44.30 2.41 9.68
C TYR A 291 45.53 3.24 9.28
N LEU A 292 45.48 4.54 9.58
CA LEU A 292 46.68 5.37 9.65
C LEU A 292 47.34 5.04 10.98
N ASP A 293 48.44 4.30 10.92
CA ASP A 293 49.42 4.25 11.99
C ASP A 293 50.09 5.63 12.08
N VAL A 294 49.90 6.28 13.22
CA VAL A 294 50.71 7.42 13.64
C VAL A 294 51.47 6.94 14.86
N GLU A 295 52.69 6.46 14.64
CA GLU A 295 53.69 6.29 15.70
C GLU A 295 54.45 7.61 15.88
N TYR A 296 54.67 7.99 17.14
CA TYR A 296 55.69 8.94 17.56
C TYR A 296 57.04 8.23 17.67
#